data_AF-A0AAV4RQL1-F1
#
_entry.id   AF-A0AAV4RQL1-F1
#
_cell.length_a   1.000
_cell.length_b   1.000
_cell.length_c   1.000
_cell.angle_alpha   90.00
_cell.angle_beta   90.00
_cell.angle_gamma   90.00
#
_symmetry.space_group_name_H-M   'P 1'
#
loop_
_entity.id
_entity.type
_entity.pdbx_description
1 polymer ?
#
loop_
_entity_poly.entity_id
_entity_poly.type
_entity_poly.pdbx_seq_one_letter_code
_entity_poly.pdbx_strand_id
1 'polypeptide(L)'
;MSGANSTTEALDLQAQLIQILSSAGLVLRKWASNCNELTNLIQEALRLPNASLSIDDETVKTLVILWHPASDVFFFKVNSLSLEGTLTKRTLLSTIAKTFDPLGWLSPITIQSKLLLQKLWKYQLQWDEVTPPDIAIEWKTLSKGITICKNFKISRYLFLDPDNQFQLHGFSDSEKTYAADPMPTDGKLSWPTEWRKSRLCLLLPSGSGN
;
A
#
# COMPACT_ATOMS: atom_id res chain seq x y z
N MET A 1 -3.29 -5.59 -14.16
CA MET A 1 -3.64 -4.20 -14.52
C MET A 1 -2.82 -3.86 -15.76
N SER A 2 -3.45 -3.44 -16.86
CA SER A 2 -2.77 -2.96 -18.08
C SER A 2 -3.10 -1.49 -18.33
N GLY A 3 -2.48 -0.90 -19.35
CA GLY A 3 -2.74 0.45 -19.85
C GLY A 3 -2.40 0.54 -21.34
N ALA A 4 -2.79 1.64 -21.97
CA ALA A 4 -2.49 1.96 -23.36
C ALA A 4 -2.27 3.47 -23.51
N ASN A 5 -1.60 3.90 -24.58
CA ASN A 5 -1.29 5.31 -24.80
C ASN A 5 -2.43 6.08 -25.49
N SER A 6 -3.46 5.37 -25.94
CA SER A 6 -4.65 5.95 -26.55
C SER A 6 -5.92 5.19 -26.16
N THR A 7 -7.07 5.86 -26.22
CA THR A 7 -8.38 5.24 -25.97
C THR A 7 -8.66 4.12 -26.98
N THR A 8 -8.33 4.32 -28.26
CA THR A 8 -8.55 3.32 -29.32
C THR A 8 -7.77 2.04 -29.07
N GLU A 9 -6.49 2.17 -28.74
CA GLU A 9 -5.63 1.01 -28.41
C GLU A 9 -6.15 0.29 -27.15
N ALA A 10 -6.58 1.02 -26.13
CA ALA A 10 -7.18 0.43 -24.94
C ALA A 10 -8.45 -0.37 -25.24
N LEU A 11 -9.28 0.11 -26.19
CA LEU A 11 -10.49 -0.60 -26.62
C LEU A 11 -10.18 -1.88 -27.37
N ASP A 12 -9.23 -1.83 -28.31
CA ASP A 12 -8.82 -3.02 -29.06
C ASP A 12 -8.24 -4.08 -28.12
N LEU A 13 -7.39 -3.69 -27.17
CA LEU A 13 -6.84 -4.59 -26.15
C LEU A 13 -7.94 -5.19 -25.27
N GLN A 14 -8.92 -4.39 -24.86
CA GLN A 14 -10.04 -4.88 -24.08
C GLN A 14 -10.85 -5.92 -24.87
N ALA A 15 -11.19 -5.65 -26.12
CA ALA A 15 -11.95 -6.55 -26.97
C ALA A 15 -11.21 -7.88 -27.16
N GLN A 16 -9.91 -7.82 -27.46
CA GLN A 16 -9.05 -9.01 -27.60
C GLN A 16 -9.01 -9.84 -26.31
N LEU A 17 -8.85 -9.19 -25.15
CA LEU A 17 -8.84 -9.88 -23.85
C LEU A 17 -10.17 -10.60 -23.55
N ILE A 18 -11.29 -9.93 -23.81
CA ILE A 18 -12.62 -10.52 -23.62
C ILE A 18 -12.79 -11.72 -24.52
N GLN A 19 -12.39 -11.62 -25.79
CA GLN A 19 -12.50 -12.71 -26.75
C GLN A 19 -11.66 -13.92 -26.33
N ILE A 20 -10.39 -13.71 -25.94
CA ILE A 20 -9.50 -14.78 -25.53
C ILE A 20 -10.04 -15.49 -24.29
N LEU A 21 -10.45 -14.74 -23.26
CA LEU A 21 -10.89 -15.34 -22.00
C LEU A 21 -12.27 -15.99 -22.10
N SER A 22 -13.18 -15.41 -22.90
CA SER A 22 -14.47 -16.05 -23.18
C SER A 22 -14.31 -17.38 -23.91
N SER A 23 -13.31 -17.52 -24.79
CA SER A 23 -12.99 -18.81 -25.44
C SER A 23 -12.58 -19.89 -24.43
N ALA A 24 -12.07 -19.50 -23.26
CA ALA A 24 -11.74 -20.38 -22.14
C ALA A 24 -12.86 -20.50 -21.09
N GLY A 25 -14.06 -19.95 -21.36
CA GLY A 25 -15.18 -19.93 -20.41
C GLY A 25 -15.01 -18.95 -19.24
N LEU A 26 -14.02 -18.05 -19.31
CA LEU A 26 -13.71 -17.08 -18.26
C LEU A 26 -14.34 -15.73 -18.60
N VAL A 27 -15.39 -15.37 -17.88
CA VAL A 27 -16.05 -14.05 -18.00
C VAL A 27 -15.40 -13.05 -17.06
N LEU A 28 -14.73 -12.04 -17.63
CA LEU A 28 -14.14 -10.93 -16.86
C LEU A 28 -15.22 -10.04 -16.23
N ARG A 29 -15.04 -9.70 -14.95
CA ARG A 29 -15.92 -8.83 -14.15
C ARG A 29 -15.11 -7.77 -13.43
N LYS A 30 -15.80 -6.82 -12.77
CA LYS A 30 -15.20 -5.71 -11.99
C LYS A 30 -14.35 -4.78 -12.86
N TRP A 31 -14.80 -4.52 -14.09
CA TRP A 31 -14.10 -3.61 -14.99
C TRP A 31 -14.11 -2.18 -14.47
N ALA A 32 -12.96 -1.51 -14.53
CA ALA A 32 -12.83 -0.10 -14.20
C ALA A 32 -11.74 0.54 -15.05
N SER A 33 -11.91 1.84 -15.34
CA SER A 33 -10.94 2.64 -16.08
C SER A 33 -10.88 4.06 -15.51
N ASN A 34 -9.75 4.73 -15.72
CA ASN A 34 -9.63 6.18 -15.51
C ASN A 34 -10.25 7.00 -16.66
N CYS A 35 -10.65 6.34 -17.75
CA CYS A 35 -11.35 6.95 -18.88
C CYS A 35 -12.84 6.59 -18.85
N ASN A 36 -13.70 7.62 -18.86
CA ASN A 36 -15.15 7.45 -18.85
C ASN A 36 -15.67 6.83 -20.15
N GLU A 37 -15.06 7.15 -21.30
CA GLU A 37 -15.44 6.58 -22.60
C GLU A 37 -15.29 5.05 -22.59
N LEU A 38 -14.16 4.55 -22.09
CA LEU A 38 -13.90 3.11 -21.90
C LEU A 38 -14.91 2.47 -20.94
N THR A 39 -15.23 3.15 -19.84
CA THR A 39 -16.12 2.62 -18.80
C THR A 39 -17.56 2.50 -19.32
N ASN A 40 -18.02 3.48 -20.10
CA ASN A 40 -19.38 3.54 -20.63
C ASN A 40 -19.69 2.43 -21.66
N LEU A 41 -18.66 1.88 -22.31
CA LEU A 41 -18.81 0.80 -23.30
C LEU A 41 -19.01 -0.57 -22.66
N ILE A 42 -18.74 -0.71 -21.37
CA ILE A 42 -18.85 -1.97 -20.64
C ILE A 42 -20.28 -2.13 -20.12
N GLN A 43 -20.84 -3.33 -20.18
CA GLN A 43 -22.15 -3.61 -19.57
C GLN A 43 -22.12 -3.32 -18.07
N GLU A 44 -23.15 -2.66 -17.56
CA GLU A 44 -23.20 -2.20 -16.16
C GLU A 44 -22.99 -3.35 -15.15
N ALA A 45 -23.55 -4.53 -15.42
CA ALA A 45 -23.38 -5.74 -14.61
C ALA A 45 -21.93 -6.26 -14.51
N LEU A 46 -21.04 -5.85 -15.41
CA LEU A 46 -19.63 -6.23 -15.45
C LEU A 46 -18.71 -5.13 -14.90
N ARG A 47 -19.22 -3.92 -14.71
CA ARG A 47 -18.46 -2.79 -14.15
C ARG A 47 -18.14 -3.01 -12.67
N LEU A 48 -17.13 -2.31 -12.19
CA LEU A 48 -16.82 -2.24 -10.77
C LEU A 48 -18.02 -1.58 -10.05
N PRO A 49 -18.66 -2.27 -9.09
CA PRO A 49 -19.88 -1.75 -8.45
C PRO A 49 -19.59 -0.59 -7.49
N ASN A 50 -18.35 -0.45 -7.04
CA ASN A 50 -17.91 0.61 -6.12
C ASN A 50 -16.95 1.56 -6.84
N ALA A 51 -16.85 2.81 -6.36
CA ALA A 51 -15.91 3.79 -6.90
C ALA A 51 -14.43 3.44 -6.67
N SER A 52 -14.12 2.37 -5.93
CA SER A 52 -12.75 1.92 -5.67
C SER A 52 -12.64 0.40 -5.63
N LEU A 53 -11.47 -0.11 -5.99
CA LEU A 53 -11.14 -1.53 -6.03
C LEU A 53 -10.13 -1.85 -4.93
N SER A 54 -10.41 -2.84 -4.09
CA SER A 54 -9.41 -3.42 -3.17
C SER A 54 -8.39 -4.23 -3.96
N ILE A 55 -7.11 -3.96 -3.73
CA ILE A 55 -6.00 -4.69 -4.37
C ILE A 55 -5.66 -5.96 -3.56
N ASP A 56 -6.24 -6.09 -2.38
CA ASP A 56 -5.97 -7.12 -1.40
C ASP A 56 -7.24 -7.88 -1.01
N ASP A 57 -7.10 -9.10 -0.51
CA ASP A 57 -8.24 -9.95 -0.13
C ASP A 57 -9.14 -9.30 0.91
N GLU A 58 -10.46 -9.58 0.82
CA GLU A 58 -11.60 -9.10 1.65
C GLU A 58 -11.55 -9.54 3.14
N THR A 59 -10.36 -9.77 3.67
CA THR A 59 -10.12 -10.16 5.07
C THR A 59 -10.16 -8.95 6.03
N VAL A 60 -10.39 -9.22 7.31
CA VAL A 60 -10.44 -8.19 8.38
C VAL A 60 -9.04 -7.61 8.62
N LYS A 61 -8.65 -6.62 7.83
CA LYS A 61 -7.37 -5.90 7.96
C LYS A 61 -7.55 -4.53 8.59
N THR A 62 -6.52 -4.03 9.25
CA THR A 62 -6.46 -2.65 9.76
C THR A 62 -6.20 -1.69 8.61
N LEU A 63 -5.37 -2.08 7.64
CA LEU A 63 -4.99 -1.30 6.47
C LEU A 63 -5.38 -2.05 5.20
N VAL A 64 -6.09 -1.37 4.31
CA VAL A 64 -6.55 -1.91 3.03
C VAL A 64 -6.11 -0.94 1.93
N ILE A 65 -5.48 -1.47 0.88
CA ILE A 65 -5.04 -0.68 -0.27
C ILE A 65 -6.15 -0.64 -1.30
N LEU A 66 -6.61 0.56 -1.61
CA LEU A 66 -7.67 0.82 -2.57
C LEU A 66 -7.12 1.56 -3.78
N TRP A 67 -7.54 1.19 -4.97
CA TRP A 67 -7.34 1.94 -6.19
C TRP A 67 -8.60 2.73 -6.51
N HIS A 68 -8.45 4.03 -6.79
CA HIS A 68 -9.51 4.89 -7.32
C HIS A 68 -9.31 5.07 -8.83
N PRO A 69 -10.12 4.43 -9.69
CA PRO A 69 -9.92 4.45 -11.14
C PRO A 69 -9.98 5.87 -11.71
N ALA A 70 -11.00 6.66 -11.38
CA ALA A 70 -11.21 7.97 -12.02
C ALA A 70 -10.08 8.98 -11.77
N SER A 71 -9.40 8.91 -10.62
CA SER A 71 -8.25 9.78 -10.32
C SER A 71 -6.90 9.08 -10.49
N ASP A 72 -6.91 7.81 -10.90
CA ASP A 72 -5.76 6.94 -11.06
C ASP A 72 -4.76 6.92 -9.88
N VAL A 73 -5.29 6.81 -8.66
CA VAL A 73 -4.50 6.90 -7.43
C VAL A 73 -4.78 5.72 -6.50
N PHE A 74 -3.73 5.21 -5.88
CA PHE A 74 -3.82 4.32 -4.73
C PHE A 74 -3.94 5.13 -3.43
N PHE A 75 -4.80 4.66 -2.53
CA PHE A 75 -5.01 5.25 -1.22
C PHE A 75 -5.31 4.14 -0.20
N PHE A 76 -5.25 4.50 1.08
CA PHE A 76 -5.40 3.54 2.16
C PHE A 76 -6.72 3.75 2.90
N LYS A 77 -7.46 2.66 3.07
CA LYS A 77 -8.56 2.61 4.04
C LYS A 77 -8.04 2.04 5.34
N VAL A 78 -8.14 2.82 6.42
CA VAL A 78 -7.88 2.32 7.77
C VAL A 78 -9.22 1.93 8.40
N ASN A 79 -9.39 0.64 8.69
CA ASN A 79 -10.54 0.14 9.43
C ASN A 79 -10.40 0.47 10.92
N SER A 80 -11.53 0.49 11.64
CA SER A 80 -11.59 1.02 13.02
C SER A 80 -10.46 0.48 13.91
N LEU A 81 -9.59 1.40 14.35
CA LEU A 81 -8.63 1.15 15.41
C LEU A 81 -9.40 1.35 16.72
N SER A 82 -9.49 0.32 17.56
CA SER A 82 -10.07 0.47 18.89
C SER A 82 -9.12 1.31 19.75
N LEU A 83 -9.36 2.63 19.76
CA LEU A 83 -8.61 3.59 20.58
C LEU A 83 -9.30 3.88 21.91
N GLU A 84 -10.54 3.43 22.05
CA GLU A 84 -11.36 3.59 23.23
C GLU A 84 -11.37 2.28 24.03
N GLY A 85 -11.24 2.40 25.35
CA GLY A 85 -11.21 1.28 26.28
C GLY A 85 -9.81 0.86 26.75
N THR A 86 -9.79 -0.18 27.60
CA THR A 86 -8.56 -0.73 28.19
C THR A 86 -7.76 -1.48 27.13
N LEU A 87 -6.53 -1.03 26.86
CA LEU A 87 -5.61 -1.73 25.96
C LEU A 87 -5.03 -2.94 26.69
N THR A 88 -5.35 -4.15 26.21
CA THR A 88 -4.80 -5.40 26.72
C THR A 88 -3.79 -5.99 25.74
N LYS A 89 -2.95 -6.92 26.20
CA LYS A 89 -2.03 -7.64 25.32
C LYS A 89 -2.76 -8.25 24.12
N ARG A 90 -3.91 -8.91 24.34
CA ARG A 90 -4.73 -9.55 23.31
C ARG A 90 -5.23 -8.55 22.26
N THR A 91 -5.77 -7.40 22.68
CA THR A 91 -6.33 -6.42 21.74
C THR A 91 -5.22 -5.74 20.94
N LEU A 92 -4.09 -5.41 21.57
CA LEU A 92 -2.93 -4.85 20.89
C LEU A 92 -2.34 -5.81 19.85
N LEU A 93 -2.13 -7.08 20.22
CA LEU A 93 -1.64 -8.13 19.32
C LEU A 93 -2.56 -8.34 18.12
N SER A 94 -3.86 -8.47 18.38
CA SER A 94 -4.88 -8.65 17.34
C SER A 94 -4.87 -7.48 16.35
N THR A 95 -4.71 -6.25 16.84
CA THR A 95 -4.71 -5.07 15.98
C THR A 95 -3.42 -4.96 15.15
N ILE A 96 -2.26 -5.19 15.76
CA ILE A 96 -0.96 -5.18 15.06
C ILE A 96 -0.92 -6.27 13.97
N ALA A 97 -1.43 -7.48 14.26
CA ALA A 97 -1.45 -8.57 13.30
C ALA A 97 -2.29 -8.26 12.05
N LYS A 98 -3.33 -7.43 12.20
CA LYS A 98 -4.18 -6.97 11.09
C LYS A 98 -3.57 -5.79 10.31
N THR A 99 -2.53 -5.16 10.83
CA THR A 99 -1.79 -4.07 10.17
C THR A 99 -0.72 -4.66 9.27
N PHE A 100 -1.15 -5.14 8.10
CA PHE A 100 -0.27 -5.72 7.07
C PHE A 100 -0.07 -4.74 5.91
N ASP A 101 1.14 -4.72 5.36
CA ASP A 101 1.51 -3.91 4.20
C ASP A 101 2.11 -4.83 3.11
N PRO A 102 1.29 -5.25 2.13
CA PRO A 102 1.73 -6.18 1.09
C PRO A 102 2.80 -5.58 0.16
N LEU A 103 2.78 -4.25 -0.03
CA LEU A 103 3.61 -3.56 -1.02
C LEU A 103 4.81 -2.83 -0.41
N GLY A 104 4.86 -2.71 0.92
CA GLY A 104 5.97 -2.06 1.63
C GLY A 104 5.90 -0.53 1.66
N TRP A 105 4.84 0.07 1.12
CA TRP A 105 4.63 1.53 1.05
C TRP A 105 4.47 2.19 2.43
N LEU A 106 3.97 1.45 3.40
CA LEU A 106 3.78 1.86 4.78
C LEU A 106 4.72 1.09 5.73
N SER A 107 5.89 0.69 5.24
CA SER A 107 6.87 -0.01 6.06
C SER A 107 7.31 0.75 7.32
N PRO A 108 7.39 2.09 7.40
CA PRO A 108 7.69 2.76 8.67
C PRO A 108 6.66 2.41 9.74
N ILE A 109 5.38 2.33 9.36
CA ILE A 109 4.28 1.97 10.26
C ILE A 109 4.36 0.51 10.67
N THR A 110 4.60 -0.41 9.73
CA THR A 110 4.66 -1.84 10.06
C THR A 110 5.90 -2.20 10.86
N ILE A 111 7.04 -1.53 10.65
CA ILE A 111 8.25 -1.69 11.46
C ILE A 111 8.00 -1.21 12.88
N GLN A 112 7.46 -0.01 13.07
CA GLN A 112 7.14 0.50 14.41
C GLN A 112 6.15 -0.41 15.13
N SER A 113 5.16 -0.96 14.41
CA SER A 113 4.24 -1.97 14.96
C SER A 113 4.98 -3.23 15.45
N LYS A 114 5.96 -3.73 14.69
CA LYS A 114 6.79 -4.88 15.07
C LYS A 114 7.73 -4.58 16.23
N LEU A 115 8.30 -3.38 16.30
CA LEU A 115 9.14 -2.96 17.42
C LEU A 115 8.33 -2.86 18.71
N LEU A 116 7.13 -2.28 18.66
CA LEU A 116 6.21 -2.23 19.79
C LEU A 116 5.82 -3.63 20.25
N LEU A 117 5.54 -4.53 19.30
CA LEU A 117 5.29 -5.93 19.57
C LEU A 117 6.46 -6.59 20.32
N GLN A 118 7.69 -6.40 19.84
CA GLN A 118 8.89 -6.92 20.51
C GLN A 118 9.06 -6.38 21.93
N LYS A 119 8.77 -5.09 22.18
CA LYS A 119 8.78 -4.50 23.52
C LYS A 119 7.72 -5.14 24.41
N LEU A 120 6.49 -5.29 23.92
CA LEU A 120 5.37 -5.91 24.64
C LEU A 120 5.73 -7.34 25.11
N TRP A 121 6.41 -8.13 24.27
CA TRP A 121 6.83 -9.48 24.64
C TRP A 121 7.78 -9.53 25.84
N LYS A 122 8.59 -8.49 26.07
CA LYS A 122 9.52 -8.43 27.22
C LYS A 122 8.82 -8.28 28.56
N TYR A 123 7.60 -7.74 28.58
CA TYR A 123 6.81 -7.56 29.79
C TYR A 123 6.14 -8.85 30.29
N GLN A 124 6.18 -9.95 29.53
CA GLN A 124 5.64 -11.27 29.92
C GLN A 124 4.18 -11.26 30.41
N LEU A 125 3.37 -10.31 29.92
CA LEU A 125 1.97 -10.14 30.31
C LEU A 125 1.09 -11.35 29.90
N GLN A 126 0.00 -11.58 30.62
CA GLN A 126 -1.09 -12.47 30.19
C GLN A 126 -1.93 -11.83 29.06
N TRP A 127 -2.76 -12.63 28.40
CA TRP A 127 -3.54 -12.18 27.23
C TRP A 127 -4.47 -11.01 27.55
N ASP A 128 -5.24 -11.08 28.64
CA ASP A 128 -6.22 -10.05 29.00
C ASP A 128 -5.68 -9.03 30.00
N GLU A 129 -4.37 -9.05 30.24
CA GLU A 129 -3.69 -8.10 31.11
C GLU A 129 -3.50 -6.75 30.40
N VAL A 130 -3.66 -5.68 31.18
CA VAL A 130 -3.56 -4.29 30.71
C VAL A 130 -2.11 -3.97 30.36
N THR A 131 -1.91 -3.28 29.23
CA THR A 131 -0.57 -2.87 28.83
C THR A 131 0.01 -1.80 29.75
N PRO A 132 1.31 -1.84 30.06
CA PRO A 132 2.02 -0.78 30.76
C PRO A 132 1.83 0.61 30.12
N PRO A 133 1.93 1.70 30.91
CA PRO A 133 1.68 3.06 30.44
C PRO A 133 2.57 3.49 29.26
N ASP A 134 3.84 3.09 29.26
CA ASP A 134 4.79 3.36 28.18
C ASP A 134 4.34 2.72 26.85
N ILE A 135 3.92 1.44 26.89
CA ILE A 135 3.38 0.73 25.73
C ILE A 135 2.09 1.39 25.23
N ALA A 136 1.21 1.81 26.15
CA ALA A 136 -0.04 2.49 25.78
C ALA A 136 0.22 3.85 25.10
N ILE A 137 1.22 4.60 25.57
CA ILE A 137 1.63 5.88 24.97
C ILE A 137 2.22 5.65 23.57
N GLU A 138 3.12 4.68 23.41
CA GLU A 138 3.69 4.32 22.11
C GLU A 138 2.61 3.86 21.12
N TRP A 139 1.67 3.01 21.57
CA TRP A 139 0.53 2.57 20.76
C TRP A 139 -0.35 3.74 20.30
N LYS A 140 -0.63 4.69 21.19
CA LYS A 140 -1.44 5.87 20.86
C LYS A 140 -0.77 6.72 19.79
N THR A 141 0.54 6.89 19.85
CA THR A 141 1.33 7.61 18.84
C THR A 141 1.32 6.86 17.51
N LEU A 142 1.58 5.55 17.53
CA LEU A 142 1.56 4.72 16.33
C LEU A 142 0.17 4.71 15.67
N SER A 143 -0.89 4.60 16.46
CA SER A 143 -2.27 4.61 15.97
C SER A 143 -2.67 5.90 15.27
N LYS A 144 -2.19 7.05 15.77
CA LYS A 144 -2.34 8.32 15.05
C LYS A 144 -1.62 8.29 13.71
N GLY A 145 -0.39 7.77 13.67
CA GLY A 145 0.37 7.55 12.44
C GLY A 145 -0.39 6.69 11.43
N ILE A 146 -0.91 5.54 11.87
CA ILE A 146 -1.75 4.64 11.05
C ILE A 146 -2.97 5.40 10.50
N THR A 147 -3.62 6.22 11.32
CA THR A 147 -4.81 6.98 10.90
C THR A 147 -4.49 8.02 9.84
N ILE A 148 -3.33 8.67 9.91
CA ILE A 148 -2.88 9.67 8.93
C ILE A 148 -2.64 9.03 7.55
N CYS A 149 -2.30 7.73 7.50
CA CYS A 149 -2.10 7.01 6.22
C CYS A 149 -3.34 7.06 5.30
N LYS A 150 -4.55 7.31 5.82
CA LYS A 150 -5.76 7.52 4.99
C LYS A 150 -5.59 8.65 3.96
N ASN A 151 -4.79 9.65 4.32
CA ASN A 151 -4.56 10.83 3.48
C ASN A 151 -3.39 10.63 2.51
N PHE A 152 -2.62 9.55 2.68
CA PHE A 152 -1.50 9.24 1.80
C PHE A 152 -2.02 8.68 0.48
N LYS A 153 -1.59 9.31 -0.62
CA LYS A 153 -2.01 9.01 -1.99
C LYS A 153 -0.79 8.73 -2.82
N ILE A 154 -0.82 7.65 -3.60
CA ILE A 154 0.24 7.27 -4.52
C ILE A 154 -0.36 7.25 -5.92
N SER A 155 0.17 8.06 -6.84
CA SER A 155 -0.20 8.00 -8.25
C SER A 155 0.15 6.64 -8.83
N ARG A 156 -0.79 5.98 -9.50
CA ARG A 156 -0.53 4.69 -10.15
C ARG A 156 0.35 4.87 -11.38
N TYR A 157 0.10 5.93 -12.15
CA TYR A 157 0.94 6.33 -13.26
C TYR A 157 2.17 7.08 -12.75
N LEU A 158 3.34 6.48 -12.93
CA LEU A 158 4.62 7.16 -12.79
C LEU A 158 4.88 7.82 -14.14
N PHE A 159 4.94 9.16 -14.18
CA PHE A 159 5.27 9.91 -15.37
C PHE A 159 6.69 9.53 -15.82
N LEU A 160 6.78 8.56 -16.72
CA LEU A 160 8.01 8.25 -17.43
C LEU A 160 8.03 9.18 -18.64
N ASP A 161 8.71 10.30 -18.48
CA ASP A 161 9.08 11.13 -19.62
C ASP A 161 9.93 10.26 -20.57
N PRO A 162 9.52 10.07 -21.84
CA PRO A 162 10.26 9.23 -22.78
C PRO A 162 11.72 9.69 -22.97
N ASP A 163 12.04 10.94 -22.66
CA ASP A 163 13.39 11.50 -22.77
C ASP A 163 14.25 11.26 -21.50
N ASN A 164 13.64 10.85 -20.38
CA ASN A 164 14.36 10.55 -19.15
C ASN A 164 14.66 9.05 -19.03
N GLN A 165 15.91 8.73 -18.72
CA GLN A 165 16.29 7.36 -18.38
C GLN A 165 15.94 7.07 -16.92
N PHE A 166 15.10 6.05 -16.74
CA PHE A 166 14.73 5.54 -15.43
C PHE A 166 15.39 4.19 -15.19
N GLN A 167 15.90 4.01 -13.98
CA GLN A 167 16.36 2.69 -13.53
C GLN A 167 15.40 2.16 -12.48
N LEU A 168 14.99 0.91 -12.64
CA LEU A 168 14.20 0.20 -11.67
C LEU A 168 15.12 -0.60 -10.74
N HIS A 169 15.27 -0.14 -9.50
CA HIS A 169 16.20 -0.78 -8.55
C HIS A 169 15.49 -1.86 -7.74
N GLY A 170 15.75 -3.12 -8.11
CA GLY A 170 15.24 -4.33 -7.47
C GLY A 170 16.01 -4.72 -6.21
N PHE A 171 15.50 -4.44 -5.01
CA PHE A 171 16.12 -4.91 -3.76
C PHE A 171 15.50 -6.22 -3.30
N SER A 172 16.36 -7.20 -2.98
CA SER A 172 15.97 -8.56 -2.59
C SER A 172 16.84 -9.06 -1.45
N ASP A 173 16.23 -9.45 -0.32
CA ASP A 173 16.92 -10.02 0.86
C ASP A 173 16.67 -11.54 0.97
N SER A 174 16.24 -12.17 -0.13
CA SER A 174 16.05 -13.63 -0.28
C SER A 174 15.98 -13.96 -1.77
N GLU A 175 16.27 -15.18 -2.19
CA GLU A 175 16.24 -15.57 -3.62
C GLU A 175 14.90 -15.28 -4.37
N LYS A 176 13.82 -14.83 -3.70
CA LYS A 176 12.46 -14.76 -4.25
C LYS A 176 11.59 -13.53 -3.88
N THR A 177 12.16 -12.36 -3.60
CA THR A 177 11.31 -11.14 -3.36
C THR A 177 11.89 -9.88 -4.01
N TYR A 178 11.08 -9.09 -4.70
CA TYR A 178 11.54 -7.85 -5.38
C TYR A 178 10.84 -6.62 -4.79
N ALA A 179 11.60 -5.54 -4.54
CA ALA A 179 11.10 -4.18 -4.32
C ALA A 179 11.75 -3.27 -5.35
N ALA A 180 11.01 -2.33 -5.93
CA ALA A 180 11.43 -1.62 -7.14
C ALA A 180 11.23 -0.11 -6.96
N ASP A 181 12.29 0.69 -7.10
CA ASP A 181 12.24 2.15 -6.97
C ASP A 181 12.78 2.81 -8.25
N PRO A 182 12.02 3.71 -8.93
CA PRO A 182 12.51 4.45 -10.09
C PRO A 182 13.47 5.57 -9.67
N MET A 183 14.74 5.48 -10.07
CA MET A 183 15.74 6.54 -9.86
C MET A 183 16.20 7.20 -11.18
N PRO A 184 16.45 8.53 -11.19
CA PRO A 184 17.11 9.22 -12.30
C PRO A 184 18.56 8.77 -12.48
N THR A 185 19.04 8.72 -13.73
CA THR A 185 20.38 8.23 -14.10
C THR A 185 21.56 9.03 -13.61
N ASP A 186 21.35 10.27 -13.17
CA ASP A 186 22.46 11.21 -12.93
C ASP A 186 23.24 10.95 -11.63
N GLY A 187 22.85 9.94 -10.84
CA GLY A 187 23.64 9.37 -9.74
C GLY A 187 24.03 10.33 -8.62
N LYS A 188 23.65 11.60 -8.67
CA LYS A 188 23.98 12.62 -7.67
C LYS A 188 22.96 12.60 -6.54
N LEU A 189 23.19 11.71 -5.59
CA LEU A 189 22.73 11.89 -4.21
C LEU A 189 23.97 12.09 -3.33
N SER A 190 24.25 13.32 -2.90
CA SER A 190 25.41 13.62 -2.06
C SER A 190 25.06 13.53 -0.57
N TRP A 191 24.79 12.35 0.00
CA TRP A 191 24.80 12.16 1.47
C TRP A 191 25.14 10.70 1.83
N PRO A 192 25.92 10.45 2.90
CA PRO A 192 26.32 9.10 3.28
C PRO A 192 25.20 8.43 4.07
N THR A 193 24.89 7.16 3.78
CA THR A 193 24.01 6.37 4.67
C THR A 193 24.47 4.92 4.75
N GLU A 194 24.74 4.50 5.98
CA GLU A 194 25.03 3.12 6.37
C GLU A 194 23.74 2.29 6.44
N TRP A 195 23.83 1.02 6.05
CA TRP A 195 22.71 0.09 5.95
C TRP A 195 22.67 -0.85 7.17
N ARG A 196 21.49 -1.12 7.73
CA ARG A 196 21.27 -2.32 8.57
C ARG A 196 19.99 -3.06 8.22
N LYS A 197 20.09 -4.39 8.36
CA LYS A 197 19.09 -5.45 8.09
C LYS A 197 17.71 -5.16 8.67
N SER A 198 16.87 -4.47 7.90
CA SER A 198 15.42 -4.68 7.82
C SER A 198 14.82 -3.55 6.99
N ARG A 199 14.44 -3.88 5.75
CA ARG A 199 13.52 -3.14 4.85
C ARG A 199 13.06 -1.75 5.35
N LEU A 200 13.85 -0.69 5.18
CA LEU A 200 13.48 0.59 4.52
C LEU A 200 14.58 1.65 4.67
N CYS A 201 14.69 2.51 3.65
CA CYS A 201 15.37 3.80 3.66
C CYS A 201 14.50 4.86 4.37
N LEU A 202 15.04 5.53 5.40
CA LEU A 202 14.41 6.68 6.06
C LEU A 202 14.92 7.96 5.39
N LEU A 203 14.00 8.81 4.90
CA LEU A 203 14.30 10.19 4.53
C LEU A 203 13.58 11.12 5.52
N LEU A 204 14.36 11.78 6.39
CA LEU A 204 13.90 12.93 7.18
C LEU A 204 14.49 14.21 6.58
N PRO A 205 13.77 15.35 6.63
CA PRO A 205 14.28 16.62 6.12
C PRO A 205 15.24 17.25 7.13
N SER A 206 16.39 17.75 6.68
CA SER A 206 17.19 18.70 7.47
C SER A 206 16.66 20.11 7.24
N GLY A 207 16.31 20.78 8.34
CA GLY A 207 15.92 22.19 8.35
C GLY A 207 17.00 23.11 7.76
N SER A 208 16.53 24.20 7.18
CA SER A 208 17.32 25.32 6.70
C SER A 208 18.08 25.97 7.85
N GLY A 209 19.40 25.81 7.87
CA GLY A 209 20.30 26.75 8.51
C GLY A 209 20.72 27.81 7.50
N ASN A 210 20.23 29.03 7.69
CA ASN A 210 20.97 30.29 7.57
C ASN A 210 20.30 31.28 8.51
#